data_AF-A0A2D6U686-F1
#
_entry.id   AF-A0A2D6U686-F1
#
_cell.length_a   1.000
_cell.length_b   1.000
_cell.length_c   1.000
_cell.angle_alpha   90.00
_cell.angle_beta   90.00
_cell.angle_gamma   90.00
#
_symmetry.space_group_name_H-M   'P 1'
#
loop_
_entity.id
_entity.type
_entity.pdbx_description
1 polymer ?
#
loop_
_entity_poly.entity_id
_entity_poly.type
_entity_poly.pdbx_seq_one_letter_code
_entity_poly.pdbx_strand_id
1 'polypeptide(L)'
;MATSPRDPVLEQRARASRLADLGQRVGYGLFGLALVVFFIGLIGDFTGGISTAIIVCVVIGSIVLAPAIVVSYAVKAAVRDDLEHGREVG
;
A
#
# COMPACT_ATOMS: atom_id res chain seq x y z
N MET A 1 -30.34 22.12 16.13
CA MET A 1 -28.98 22.01 15.55
C MET A 1 -28.35 20.76 16.14
N ALA A 2 -28.57 19.60 15.52
CA ALA A 2 -28.11 18.32 16.05
C ALA A 2 -26.63 18.15 15.71
N THR A 3 -25.76 18.16 16.72
CA THR A 3 -24.36 17.79 16.59
C THR A 3 -24.29 16.26 16.47
N SER A 4 -24.34 15.74 15.24
CA SER A 4 -24.03 14.33 14.99
C SER A 4 -22.61 14.06 15.51
N PRO A 5 -22.42 13.15 16.47
CA PRO A 5 -21.08 12.76 16.92
C PRO A 5 -20.31 12.31 15.69
N ARG A 6 -19.12 12.89 15.45
CA ARG A 6 -18.19 12.41 14.41
C ARG A 6 -18.10 10.89 14.53
N ASP A 7 -18.58 10.18 13.51
CA ASP A 7 -18.76 8.73 13.59
C ASP A 7 -17.39 8.08 13.80
N PRO A 8 -17.14 7.40 14.93
CA PRO A 8 -15.84 6.79 15.22
C PRO A 8 -15.41 5.79 14.15
N VAL A 9 -16.36 5.22 13.39
CA VAL A 9 -16.08 4.31 12.28
C VAL A 9 -15.42 5.04 11.10
N LEU A 10 -15.83 6.28 10.80
CA LEU A 10 -15.25 7.09 9.72
C LEU A 10 -13.80 7.47 10.04
N GLU A 11 -13.50 7.86 11.29
CA GLU A 11 -12.12 8.13 11.72
C GLU A 11 -11.24 6.87 11.65
N GLN A 12 -11.78 5.71 12.01
CA GLN A 12 -11.02 4.45 11.96
C GLN A 12 -10.72 4.01 10.52
N ARG A 13 -11.68 4.19 9.59
CA ARG A 13 -11.47 3.97 8.15
C ARG A 13 -10.43 4.90 7.56
N ALA A 14 -10.45 6.19 7.93
CA ALA A 14 -9.45 7.16 7.48
C ALA A 14 -8.03 6.86 7.99
N ARG A 15 -7.90 6.22 9.17
CA ARG A 15 -6.59 5.74 9.67
C ARG A 15 -6.13 4.49 8.92
N ALA A 16 -7.04 3.55 8.66
CA ALA A 16 -6.74 2.35 7.88
C ALA A 16 -6.32 2.68 6.44
N SER A 17 -6.98 3.64 5.77
CA SER A 17 -6.58 4.10 4.44
C SER A 17 -5.19 4.73 4.43
N ARG A 18 -4.88 5.61 5.39
CA ARG A 18 -3.54 6.24 5.48
C ARG A 18 -2.43 5.21 5.69
N LEU A 19 -2.66 4.20 6.51
CA LEU A 19 -1.71 3.11 6.73
C LEU A 19 -1.52 2.26 5.47
N ALA A 20 -2.61 1.97 4.75
CA ALA A 20 -2.56 1.22 3.50
C ALA A 20 -1.84 2.00 2.39
N ASP A 21 -2.13 3.30 2.24
CA ASP A 21 -1.45 4.19 1.29
C ASP A 21 0.04 4.30 1.59
N LEU A 22 0.42 4.39 2.86
CA LEU A 22 1.82 4.40 3.28
C LEU A 22 2.49 3.07 2.95
N GLY A 23 1.83 1.94 3.24
CA GLY A 23 2.31 0.60 2.87
C GLY A 23 2.49 0.42 1.37
N GLN A 24 1.55 0.92 0.55
CA GLN A 24 1.65 0.90 -0.91
C GLN A 24 2.84 1.73 -1.39
N ARG A 25 3.02 2.95 -0.87
CA ARG A 25 4.16 3.81 -1.22
C ARG A 25 5.50 3.16 -0.86
N VAL A 26 5.61 2.56 0.32
CA VAL A 26 6.83 1.86 0.75
C VAL A 26 7.08 0.64 -0.11
N GLY A 27 6.05 -0.18 -0.38
CA GLY A 27 6.17 -1.38 -1.22
C GLY A 27 6.60 -1.05 -2.65
N TYR A 28 5.96 -0.06 -3.30
CA TYR A 28 6.36 0.39 -4.63
C TYR A 28 7.75 1.03 -4.62
N GLY A 29 8.13 1.74 -3.56
CA GLY A 29 9.49 2.24 -3.37
C GLY A 29 10.53 1.12 -3.35
N LEU A 30 10.26 0.02 -2.63
CA LEU A 30 11.13 -1.16 -2.60
C LEU A 30 11.24 -1.82 -3.99
N PHE A 31 10.13 -1.95 -4.71
CA PHE A 31 10.15 -2.49 -6.08
C PHE A 31 10.94 -1.59 -7.05
N GLY A 32 10.77 -0.26 -6.94
CA GLY A 32 11.55 0.70 -7.71
C GLY A 32 13.04 0.60 -7.41
N LEU A 33 13.41 0.46 -6.13
CA LEU A 33 14.79 0.23 -5.71
C LEU A 33 15.35 -1.10 -6.28
N ALA A 34 14.57 -2.18 -6.21
CA ALA A 34 14.95 -3.47 -6.78
C ALA A 34 15.20 -3.36 -8.30
N LEU A 35 14.38 -2.60 -9.02
CA LEU A 35 14.55 -2.30 -10.44
C LEU A 35 15.88 -1.55 -10.69
N VAL A 36 16.19 -0.53 -9.90
CA VAL A 36 17.46 0.20 -10.03
C VAL A 36 18.66 -0.73 -9.80
N VAL A 37 18.64 -1.54 -8.75
CA VAL A 37 19.70 -2.52 -8.45
C VAL A 37 19.82 -3.56 -9.56
N PHE A 38 18.70 -4.02 -10.12
CA PHE A 38 18.68 -4.91 -11.28
C PHE A 38 19.36 -4.27 -12.50
N PHE A 39 19.04 -3.02 -12.83
CA PHE A 39 19.69 -2.32 -13.95
C PHE A 39 21.19 -2.09 -13.72
N ILE A 40 21.62 -1.84 -12.48
CA ILE A 40 23.05 -1.76 -12.13
C ILE A 40 23.73 -3.12 -12.39
N GLY A 41 23.12 -4.22 -11.96
CA GLY A 41 23.61 -5.58 -12.25
C GLY A 41 23.59 -5.92 -13.75
N LEU A 42 22.62 -5.40 -14.50
CA LEU A 42 22.47 -5.60 -15.94
C LEU A 42 23.53 -4.88 -16.78
N ILE A 43 23.90 -3.66 -16.39
CA ILE A 43 24.94 -2.87 -17.07
C ILE A 43 26.34 -3.31 -16.62
N GLY A 44 26.47 -3.79 -15.38
CA GLY A 44 27.70 -4.35 -14.81
C GLY A 44 27.72 -5.87 -14.87
N ASP A 45 28.05 -6.48 -13.72
CA ASP A 45 28.08 -7.94 -13.54
C ASP A 45 27.10 -8.37 -12.45
N PHE A 46 26.33 -9.43 -12.71
CA PHE A 46 25.49 -10.08 -11.70
C PHE A 46 26.32 -10.92 -10.75
N THR A 47 26.86 -10.28 -9.71
CA THR A 47 27.51 -11.00 -8.61
C THR A 47 26.46 -11.65 -7.70
N GLY A 48 26.84 -12.71 -6.96
CA GLY A 48 25.92 -13.40 -6.04
C GLY A 48 25.30 -12.47 -4.99
N GLY A 49 26.01 -11.42 -4.58
CA GLY A 49 25.50 -10.39 -3.66
C GLY A 49 24.38 -9.55 -4.27
N ILE A 50 24.50 -9.16 -5.54
CA ILE A 50 23.49 -8.36 -6.26
C ILE A 50 22.22 -9.19 -6.46
N SER A 51 22.35 -10.44 -6.91
CA SER A 51 21.22 -11.35 -7.08
C SER A 51 20.47 -11.58 -5.76
N THR A 52 21.19 -11.77 -4.66
CA THR A 52 20.59 -11.95 -3.33
C THR A 52 19.84 -10.70 -2.89
N ALA A 53 20.43 -9.51 -3.09
CA ALA A 53 19.80 -8.25 -2.74
C ALA A 53 18.49 -8.01 -3.51
N ILE A 54 18.46 -8.34 -4.81
CA ILE A 54 17.26 -8.24 -5.65
C ILE A 54 16.18 -9.19 -5.14
N ILE A 55 16.52 -10.46 -4.90
CA ILE A 55 15.56 -11.46 -4.41
C ILE A 55 14.97 -11.01 -3.06
N VAL A 56 15.81 -10.57 -2.12
CA VAL A 56 15.35 -10.09 -0.81
C VAL A 56 14.43 -8.87 -0.95
N CYS A 57 14.78 -7.90 -1.80
CA CYS A 57 13.92 -6.74 -2.04
C CYS A 57 12.57 -7.13 -2.64
N VAL A 58 12.55 -8.06 -3.61
CA VAL A 58 11.31 -8.53 -4.25
C VAL A 58 10.43 -9.30 -3.27
N VAL A 59 11.03 -10.18 -2.45
CA VAL A 59 10.29 -10.95 -1.44
C VAL A 59 9.68 -10.03 -0.38
N ILE A 60 10.48 -9.13 0.21
CA ILE A 60 9.99 -8.18 1.22
C ILE A 60 8.96 -7.23 0.61
N GLY A 61 9.24 -6.70 -0.58
CA GLY A 61 8.34 -5.84 -1.33
C GLY A 61 6.99 -6.51 -1.57
N SER A 62 6.97 -7.78 -1.97
CA SER A 62 5.74 -8.54 -2.22
C SER A 62 4.94 -8.79 -0.95
N ILE A 63 5.61 -9.15 0.15
CA ILE A 63 4.98 -9.38 1.47
C ILE A 63 4.33 -8.11 2.00
N VAL A 64 4.92 -6.94 1.75
CA VAL A 64 4.36 -5.64 2.17
C VAL A 64 3.25 -5.17 1.22
N LEU A 65 3.44 -5.35 -0.08
CA LEU A 65 2.51 -4.82 -1.10
C LEU A 65 1.18 -5.58 -1.11
N ALA A 66 1.20 -6.91 -0.97
CA ALA A 66 -0.02 -7.72 -0.96
C ALA A 66 -1.06 -7.29 0.11
N PRO A 67 -0.71 -7.18 1.41
CA PRO A 67 -1.66 -6.71 2.43
C PRO A 67 -2.03 -5.25 2.25
N ALA A 68 -1.11 -4.39 1.79
CA ALA A 68 -1.43 -2.98 1.52
C ALA A 68 -2.49 -2.85 0.42
N ILE A 69 -2.37 -3.61 -0.68
CA ILE A 69 -3.36 -3.62 -1.77
C ILE A 69 -4.73 -4.09 -1.25
N VAL A 70 -4.77 -5.18 -0.49
CA VAL A 70 -6.03 -5.72 0.06
C VAL A 70 -6.74 -4.68 0.94
N VAL A 71 -6.03 -4.03 1.85
CA VAL A 71 -6.62 -3.02 2.74
C VAL A 71 -7.10 -1.80 1.95
N SER A 72 -6.31 -1.30 0.98
CA SER A 72 -6.73 -0.18 0.12
C SER A 72 -8.01 -0.50 -0.66
N TYR A 73 -8.11 -1.69 -1.23
CA TYR A 73 -9.32 -2.13 -1.95
C TYR A 73 -10.52 -2.30 -1.02
N ALA A 74 -10.33 -2.88 0.16
CA ALA A 74 -11.41 -3.05 1.15
C ALA A 74 -11.98 -1.69 1.60
N VAL A 75 -11.13 -0.70 1.87
CA VAL A 75 -11.59 0.65 2.23
C VAL A 75 -12.33 1.31 1.07
N LYS A 76 -11.81 1.19 -0.16
CA LYS A 76 -12.45 1.78 -1.35
C LYS A 76 -13.81 1.14 -1.64
N ALA A 77 -13.94 -0.17 -1.45
CA ALA A 77 -15.22 -0.87 -1.55
C ALA A 77 -16.20 -0.41 -0.47
N ALA A 78 -15.72 -0.22 0.76
CA ALA A 78 -16.55 0.24 1.87
C ALA A 78 -17.06 1.69 1.66
N VAL A 79 -16.25 2.58 1.07
CA VAL A 79 -16.69 3.94 0.69
C VAL A 79 -17.70 3.90 -0.47
N ARG A 80 -17.51 3.00 -1.45
CA ARG A 80 -18.48 2.80 -2.54
C ARG A 80 -19.83 2.36 -2.02
N ASP A 81 -19.84 1.39 -1.10
CA ASP A 81 -21.04 0.86 -0.48
C ASP A 81 -21.80 1.96 0.31
N ASP A 82 -21.10 2.81 1.06
CA ASP A 82 -21.71 3.94 1.78
C ASP A 82 -22.37 4.95 0.82
N LEU A 83 -21.72 5.24 -0.32
CA LEU A 83 -22.26 6.13 -1.36
C LEU A 83 -23.51 5.55 -2.05
N GLU A 84 -23.52 4.26 -2.35
CA GLU A 84 -24.65 3.58 -2.99
C GLU A 84 -25.89 3.51 -2.07
N HIS A 85 -25.67 3.43 -0.76
CA HIS A 85 -26.73 3.44 0.24
C HIS A 85 -27.10 4.85 0.75
N GLY A 86 -26.56 5.93 0.14
CA GLY A 86 -26.92 7.31 0.44
C GLY A 86 -26.49 7.80 1.83
N ARG A 87 -25.45 7.19 2.43
CA ARG A 87 -24.89 7.62 3.71
C ARG A 87 -23.91 8.79 3.45
N GLU A 88 -24.08 9.92 4.13
CA GLU A 88 -23.20 11.08 3.97
C GLU A 88 -21.75 10.70 4.33
N VAL A 89 -20.88 10.71 3.34
CA VAL A 89 -19.43 10.59 3.53
C VAL A 89 -18.91 11.97 3.97
N GLY A 90 -18.60 12.08 5.27
CA GLY A 90 -18.11 13.32 5.89
C GLY A 90 -16.73 13.76 5.42
#